data_AF-A0A6J4RK28-F1
#
_entry.id   AF-A0A6J4RK28-F1
#
_cell.length_a   1.000
_cell.length_b   1.000
_cell.length_c   1.000
_cell.angle_alpha   90.00
_cell.angle_beta   90.00
_cell.angle_gamma   90.00
#
_symmetry.space_group_name_H-M   'P 1'
#
loop_
_entity.id
_entity.type
_entity.pdbx_description
1 polymer ?
#
loop_
_entity_poly.entity_id
_entity_poly.type
_entity_poly.pdbx_seq_one_letter_code
_entity_poly.pdbx_strand_id
1 'polypeptide(L)' 'PAIAIGAGGRGGDAHTPGEWFENVDGTLGVARALTIVIAAAGLQ' A
#
# COMPACT_ATOMS: atom_id res chain seq x y z
N PRO A 1 -11.27 -0.72 -14.97
CA PRO A 1 -10.53 0.35 -14.26
C PRO A 1 -9.57 -0.25 -13.23
N ALA A 2 -8.38 0.35 -13.04
CA ALA A 2 -7.43 -0.06 -12.02
C ALA A 2 -6.78 1.18 -11.38
N ILE A 3 -6.41 1.07 -10.11
CA ILE A 3 -5.70 2.09 -9.36
C ILE A 3 -4.47 1.48 -8.71
N ALA A 4 -3.39 2.26 -8.60
CA ALA A 4 -2.25 1.91 -7.78
C ALA A 4 -2.47 2.45 -6.36
N ILE A 5 -2.18 1.65 -5.35
CA ILE A 5 -2.26 2.02 -3.94
C ILE A 5 -0.97 1.66 -3.23
N GLY A 6 -0.55 2.50 -2.29
CA GLY A 6 0.63 2.22 -1.48
C GLY A 6 0.38 1.06 -0.50
N ALA A 7 1.33 0.13 -0.43
CA ALA A 7 1.28 -1.06 0.43
C ALA A 7 1.58 -0.78 1.91
N GLY A 8 1.74 0.48 2.31
CA GLY A 8 2.31 0.85 3.62
C GLY A 8 3.83 0.93 3.55
N GLY A 9 4.46 1.26 4.67
CA GLY A 9 5.90 1.44 4.77
C GLY A 9 6.42 2.75 4.18
N ARG A 10 7.76 2.83 4.15
CA ARG A 10 8.53 3.88 3.51
C ARG A 10 9.59 3.23 2.64
N GLY A 11 9.97 3.90 1.56
CA GLY A 11 11.05 3.43 0.70
C GLY A 11 11.63 4.59 -0.07
N GLY A 12 12.82 4.38 -0.62
CA GLY A 12 13.57 5.40 -1.31
C GLY A 12 14.56 4.80 -2.29
N ASP A 13 15.20 5.69 -3.05
CA ASP A 13 16.33 5.36 -3.92
C ASP A 13 16.00 4.30 -4.98
N ALA A 14 14.74 4.28 -5.43
CA ALA A 14 14.22 3.37 -6.44
C ALA A 14 15.08 3.40 -7.70
N HIS A 15 15.44 2.22 -8.20
CA HIS A 15 16.33 2.03 -9.35
C HIS A 15 17.78 2.49 -9.12
N THR A 16 18.25 2.47 -7.88
CA THR A 16 19.66 2.67 -7.54
C THR A 16 20.18 1.53 -6.66
N PRO A 17 21.49 1.32 -6.51
CA PRO A 17 22.04 0.36 -5.55
C PRO A 17 21.68 0.66 -4.09
N GLY A 18 21.21 1.87 -3.80
CA GLY A 18 20.76 2.28 -2.48
C GLY A 18 19.30 1.96 -2.19
N GLU A 19 18.55 1.34 -3.12
CA GLU A 19 17.12 1.07 -2.95
C GLU A 19 16.81 0.33 -1.64
N TRP A 20 15.84 0.83 -0.89
CA TRP A 20 15.49 0.32 0.43
C TRP A 20 14.00 0.41 0.73
N PHE A 21 13.57 -0.41 1.69
CA PHE A 21 12.22 -0.41 2.23
C PHE A 21 12.24 -0.58 3.76
N GLU A 22 11.41 0.19 4.46
CA GLU A 22 11.15 0.10 5.89
C GLU A 22 9.67 -0.20 6.11
N ASN A 23 9.38 -1.28 6.84
CA ASN A 23 8.01 -1.74 7.10
C ASN A 23 7.31 -0.95 8.21
N VAL A 24 7.17 0.37 8.02
CA VAL A 24 6.41 1.26 8.91
C VAL A 24 4.92 1.10 8.65
N ASP A 25 4.15 0.75 9.68
CA ASP A 25 2.68 0.62 9.59
C ASP A 25 2.19 -0.32 8.47
N GLY A 26 2.96 -1.37 8.14
CA GLY A 26 2.66 -2.26 7.00
C GLY A 26 1.26 -2.88 7.02
N THR A 27 0.73 -3.17 8.21
CA THR A 27 -0.64 -3.69 8.37
C THR A 27 -1.69 -2.72 7.85
N LEU A 28 -1.43 -1.41 7.88
CA LEU A 28 -2.35 -0.40 7.34
C LEU A 28 -2.47 -0.46 5.82
N GLY A 29 -1.45 -0.96 5.11
CA GLY A 29 -1.54 -1.18 3.66
C GLY A 29 -2.55 -2.27 3.31
N VAL A 30 -2.51 -3.38 4.07
CA VAL A 30 -3.49 -4.48 3.93
C VAL A 30 -4.89 -4.00 4.30
N ALA A 31 -5.02 -3.28 5.42
CA ALA A 31 -6.30 -2.71 5.84
C ALA A 31 -6.87 -1.75 4.78
N ARG A 32 -6.03 -0.91 4.15
CA ARG A 32 -6.42 -0.04 3.03
C ARG A 32 -6.94 -0.84 1.83
N ALA A 33 -6.19 -1.86 1.41
CA ALA A 33 -6.61 -2.70 0.27
C ALA A 33 -7.97 -3.34 0.53
N LEU A 34 -8.16 -3.91 1.73
CA LEU A 34 -9.43 -4.52 2.10
C LEU A 34 -10.56 -3.48 2.21
N THR A 35 -10.28 -2.31 2.80
CA THR A 35 -11.27 -1.22 2.91
C THR A 35 -11.76 -0.78 1.53
N ILE A 36 -10.85 -0.65 0.55
CA ILE A 36 -11.21 -0.31 -0.83
C ILE A 36 -12.12 -1.38 -1.43
N VAL A 37 -11.82 -2.66 -1.22
CA VAL A 37 -12.65 -3.77 -1.72
C VAL A 37 -14.04 -3.75 -1.08
N ILE A 38 -14.14 -3.59 0.24
CA ILE A 38 -15.41 -3.51 0.97
C ILE A 38 -16.25 -2.32 0.47
N ALA A 39 -15.61 -1.16 0.30
CA ALA A 39 -16.27 0.04 -0.22
C ALA A 39 -16.75 -0.14 -1.67
N ALA A 40 -15.91 -0.71 -2.53
CA ALA A 40 -16.27 -1.00 -3.92
C ALA A 40 -17.41 -2.03 -4.02
N ALA A 41 -17.54 -2.92 -3.04
CA ALA A 41 -18.64 -3.87 -2.92
C ALA A 41 -19.92 -3.27 -2.31
N GLY A 42 -19.89 -2.02 -1.81
CA GLY A 42 -21.04 -1.36 -1.19
C GLY A 42 -21.38 -1.84 0.23
N LEU A 43 -20.40 -2.40 0.95
CA LEU A 43 -20.59 -3.03 2.28
C LEU A 43 -20.20 -2.11 3.44
N GLN A 44 -20.51 -0.81 3.34
CA GLN A 44 -20.11 0.24 4.30
C GLN A 44 -21.25 0.65 5.23
#